data_AF-A0A2V7CGE0-F1
#
_entry.id   AF-A0A2V7CGE0-F1
#
_cell.length_a   1.000
_cell.length_b   1.000
_cell.length_c   1.000
_cell.angle_alpha   90.00
_cell.angle_beta   90.00
_cell.angle_gamma   90.00
#
_symmetry.space_group_name_H-M   'P 1'
#
loop_
_entity.id
_entity.type
_entity.pdbx_description
1 polymer ?
#
loop_
_entity_poly.entity_id
_entity_poly.type
_entity_poly.pdbx_seq_one_letter_code
_entity_poly.pdbx_strand_id
1 'polypeptide(L)'
;MVWVLVACAMMPVIALAQMPSVGSMLPDKAQLLEQGQKLVADLTSMKSSGKLGAADVGKVDSLLPKATALNTELAKPEVAPSRLAQLAGQLGDLQKQVGALKGLMK
;
A
#
# COMPACT_ATOMS: atom_id res chain seq x y z
N MET A 1 -26.68 33.54 40.04
CA MET A 1 -25.29 33.66 40.52
C MET A 1 -24.49 32.45 40.08
N VAL A 2 -23.34 32.70 39.41
CA VAL A 2 -22.06 31.93 39.44
C VAL A 2 -22.10 30.46 38.94
N TRP A 3 -21.70 30.15 37.70
CA TRP A 3 -20.32 29.92 37.19
C TRP A 3 -19.55 28.80 37.93
N VAL A 4 -19.37 27.64 37.29
CA VAL A 4 -18.05 26.96 37.23
C VAL A 4 -17.92 26.26 35.88
N LEU A 5 -16.96 26.75 35.10
CA LEU A 5 -16.40 26.16 33.89
C LEU A 5 -15.67 24.86 34.23
N VAL A 6 -16.03 23.76 33.55
CA VAL A 6 -15.15 22.60 33.41
C VAL A 6 -14.44 22.74 32.07
N ALA A 7 -13.12 22.92 32.15
CA ALA A 7 -12.24 23.09 31.01
C ALA A 7 -12.17 21.82 30.16
N CYS A 8 -12.82 21.84 28.99
CA CYS A 8 -12.45 20.99 27.85
C CYS A 8 -11.11 21.48 27.29
N ALA A 9 -10.02 20.93 27.79
CA ALA A 9 -8.72 21.07 27.16
C ALA A 9 -8.58 20.00 26.06
N MET A 10 -8.02 20.44 24.91
CA MET A 10 -7.43 19.63 23.84
C MET A 10 -8.49 18.92 22.97
N MET A 11 -8.79 19.38 21.75
CA MET A 11 -7.92 19.43 20.57
C MET A 11 -8.44 20.48 19.56
N PRO A 12 -7.58 21.10 18.74
CA PRO A 12 -8.04 21.99 17.67
C PRO A 12 -8.88 21.17 16.69
N VAL A 13 -10.13 21.59 16.56
CA VAL A 13 -11.02 21.21 15.46
C VAL A 13 -10.44 21.76 14.16
N ILE A 14 -9.45 21.06 13.60
CA ILE A 14 -9.05 21.25 12.21
C ILE A 14 -9.91 20.31 11.37
N ALA A 15 -11.22 20.54 11.40
CA ALA A 15 -12.15 20.01 10.42
C ALA A 15 -12.12 20.91 9.19
N LEU A 16 -10.98 20.96 8.50
CA LEU A 16 -10.82 21.61 7.19
C LEU A 16 -9.84 20.81 6.34
N ALA A 17 -10.32 19.71 5.76
CA ALA A 17 -9.98 19.25 4.42
C ALA A 17 -10.70 17.92 4.11
N GLN A 18 -12.04 17.92 4.18
CA GLN A 18 -12.80 17.01 3.32
C GLN A 18 -12.84 17.63 1.93
N MET A 19 -11.78 17.38 1.17
CA MET A 19 -11.92 17.05 -0.24
C MET A 19 -11.11 15.79 -0.47
N PRO A 20 -11.67 14.71 -1.05
CA PRO A 20 -10.84 13.76 -1.75
C PRO A 20 -10.16 14.56 -2.86
N SER A 21 -8.88 14.88 -2.67
CA SER A 21 -8.06 15.50 -3.70
C SER A 21 -7.96 14.54 -4.89
N VAL A 22 -8.96 14.56 -5.77
CA VAL A 22 -8.79 14.36 -7.22
C VAL A 22 -8.02 15.57 -7.74
N GLY A 23 -6.76 15.68 -7.31
CA GLY A 23 -6.05 16.95 -7.34
C GLY A 23 -4.57 16.76 -7.15
N SER A 24 -4.01 15.73 -7.78
CA SER A 24 -2.60 15.63 -8.20
C SER A 24 -2.50 14.37 -9.05
N MET A 25 -2.11 14.49 -10.31
CA MET A 25 -1.71 13.37 -11.19
C MET A 25 -0.41 12.68 -10.70
N LEU A 26 -0.15 12.68 -9.40
CA LEU A 26 1.02 12.08 -8.79
C LEU A 26 0.57 10.95 -7.86
N PRO A 27 1.13 9.75 -8.02
CA PRO A 27 0.79 8.62 -7.16
C PRO A 27 1.22 8.94 -5.73
N ASP A 28 0.28 8.84 -4.80
CA ASP A 28 0.51 9.11 -3.40
C ASP A 28 1.42 8.03 -2.78
N LYS A 29 2.56 8.46 -2.25
CA LYS A 29 3.59 7.58 -1.67
C LYS A 29 3.03 6.72 -0.55
N ALA A 30 2.19 7.29 0.31
CA ALA A 30 1.61 6.56 1.43
C ALA A 30 0.65 5.48 0.91
N GLN A 31 -0.19 5.82 -0.07
CA GLN A 31 -1.07 4.85 -0.72
C GLN A 31 -0.29 3.73 -1.41
N LEU A 32 0.79 4.05 -2.13
CA LEU A 32 1.64 3.03 -2.76
C LEU A 32 2.27 2.10 -1.73
N LEU A 33 2.72 2.64 -0.59
CA LEU A 33 3.35 1.87 0.47
C LEU A 33 2.33 0.94 1.13
N GLU A 34 1.12 1.42 1.43
CA GLU A 34 0.03 0.58 1.94
C GLU A 34 -0.33 -0.53 0.95
N GLN A 35 -0.47 -0.20 -0.34
CA GLN A 35 -0.77 -1.20 -1.36
C GLN A 35 0.37 -2.23 -1.52
N GLY A 36 1.62 -1.80 -1.42
CA GLY A 36 2.78 -2.67 -1.51
C GLY A 36 2.88 -3.60 -0.32
N GLN A 37 2.61 -3.11 0.89
CA GLN A 37 2.55 -3.93 2.11
C GLN A 37 1.43 -4.97 2.01
N LYS A 38 0.24 -4.54 1.56
CA LYS A 38 -0.88 -5.44 1.35
C LYS A 38 -0.57 -6.53 0.33
N LEU A 39 0.15 -6.18 -0.75
CA LEU A 39 0.55 -7.13 -1.78
C LEU A 39 1.58 -8.16 -1.26
N VAL A 40 2.55 -7.74 -0.45
CA VAL A 40 3.47 -8.66 0.23
C VAL A 40 2.71 -9.61 1.16
N ALA A 41 1.74 -9.11 1.91
CA ALA A 41 0.90 -9.91 2.80
C ALA A 41 0.04 -10.93 2.01
N ASP A 42 -0.57 -10.50 0.91
CA ASP A 42 -1.33 -11.38 0.01
C ASP A 42 -0.43 -12.48 -0.59
N LEU A 43 0.72 -12.12 -1.16
CA LEU A 43 1.68 -13.09 -1.71
C LEU A 43 2.20 -14.08 -0.65
N THR A 44 2.51 -13.60 0.56
CA THR A 44 2.93 -14.46 1.68
C THR A 44 1.81 -15.42 2.08
N SER A 45 0.59 -14.91 2.18
CA SER A 45 -0.58 -15.72 2.50
C SER A 45 -0.85 -16.76 1.43
N MET A 46 -0.69 -16.40 0.15
CA MET A 46 -0.82 -17.31 -0.99
C MET A 46 0.24 -18.41 -0.97
N LYS A 47 1.50 -18.05 -0.70
CA LYS A 47 2.59 -19.02 -0.54
C LYS A 47 2.28 -20.02 0.57
N SER A 48 1.85 -19.51 1.73
CA SER A 48 1.54 -20.33 2.91
C SER A 48 0.22 -21.09 2.79
N SER A 49 -0.70 -20.66 1.91
CA SER A 49 -2.01 -21.29 1.76
C SER A 49 -1.95 -22.70 1.17
N GLY A 50 -0.86 -23.07 0.49
CA GLY A 50 -0.72 -24.39 -0.14
C GLY A 50 -1.71 -24.68 -1.29
N LYS A 51 -2.50 -23.69 -1.72
CA LYS A 51 -3.51 -23.79 -2.80
C LYS A 51 -2.93 -23.54 -4.21
N LEU A 52 -1.68 -23.12 -4.29
CA LEU A 52 -1.01 -22.82 -5.55
C LEU A 52 -0.28 -24.05 -6.09
N GLY A 53 -0.33 -24.26 -7.40
CA GLY A 53 0.52 -25.24 -8.07
C GLY A 53 2.00 -24.85 -8.01
N ALA A 54 2.91 -25.81 -8.19
CA ALA A 54 4.36 -25.59 -8.09
C ALA A 54 4.88 -24.46 -9.00
N ALA A 55 4.32 -24.32 -10.21
CA ALA A 55 4.64 -23.23 -11.13
C ALA A 55 4.24 -21.85 -10.59
N ASP A 56 3.13 -21.77 -9.87
CA ASP A 56 2.61 -20.52 -9.30
C ASP A 56 3.29 -20.17 -7.98
N VAL A 57 3.69 -21.18 -7.19
CA VAL A 57 4.59 -21.00 -6.05
C VAL A 57 5.92 -20.38 -6.50
N GLY A 58 6.51 -20.87 -7.60
CA GLY A 58 7.74 -20.28 -8.16
C GLY A 58 7.58 -18.82 -8.60
N LYS A 59 6.41 -18.45 -9.12
CA LYS A 59 6.07 -17.05 -9.43
C LYS A 59 5.94 -16.22 -8.15
N VAL A 60 5.20 -16.69 -7.16
CA VAL A 60 5.05 -16.01 -5.85
C VAL A 60 6.40 -15.79 -5.18
N ASP A 61 7.28 -16.79 -5.21
CA ASP A 61 8.64 -16.71 -4.65
C ASP A 61 9.51 -15.68 -5.39
N SER A 62 9.30 -15.51 -6.70
CA SER A 62 9.96 -14.46 -7.50
C SER A 62 9.36 -13.06 -7.30
N LEU A 63 8.07 -12.97 -6.93
CA LEU A 63 7.34 -11.70 -6.76
C LEU A 63 7.49 -11.11 -5.35
N LEU A 64 7.55 -11.95 -4.32
CA LEU A 64 7.76 -11.54 -2.93
C LEU A 64 8.95 -10.58 -2.75
N PRO A 65 10.18 -10.91 -3.19
CA PRO A 65 11.33 -10.03 -3.03
C PRO A 65 11.17 -8.73 -3.83
N LYS A 66 10.45 -8.74 -4.97
CA LYS A 66 10.18 -7.53 -5.76
C LYS A 66 9.23 -6.59 -5.02
N ALA A 67 8.16 -7.12 -4.44
CA ALA A 67 7.20 -6.35 -3.65
C ALA A 67 7.85 -5.77 -2.37
N THR A 68 8.69 -6.56 -1.70
CA THR A 68 9.47 -6.11 -0.53
C THR A 68 10.44 -4.99 -0.91
N ALA A 69 11.19 -5.14 -2.00
CA ALA A 69 12.10 -4.10 -2.48
C ALA A 69 11.35 -2.79 -2.81
N LEU A 70 10.16 -2.90 -3.41
CA LEU A 70 9.30 -1.75 -3.71
C LEU A 70 8.86 -1.03 -2.43
N ASN A 71 8.47 -1.77 -1.39
CA ASN A 71 8.18 -1.21 -0.06
C ASN A 71 9.40 -0.56 0.58
N THR A 72 10.58 -1.15 0.46
CA THR A 72 11.83 -0.57 1.00
C THR A 72 12.17 0.75 0.30
N GLU A 73 12.02 0.81 -1.03
CA GLU A 73 12.20 2.05 -1.79
C GLU A 73 11.14 3.11 -1.41
N LEU A 74 9.87 2.71 -1.28
CA LEU A 74 8.79 3.59 -0.84
C LEU A 74 8.91 4.03 0.62
N ALA A 75 9.56 3.25 1.48
CA ALA A 75 9.81 3.58 2.88
C ALA A 75 10.91 4.63 3.04
N LYS A 76 11.70 4.91 2.00
CA LYS A 76 12.69 5.99 2.04
C LYS A 76 12.01 7.34 2.31
N PRO A 77 12.64 8.23 3.09
CA PRO A 77 12.06 9.53 3.43
C PRO A 77 11.88 10.42 2.19
N GLU A 78 12.84 10.38 1.27
CA GLU A 78 12.80 11.11 0.01
C GLU A 78 12.79 10.14 -1.17
N VAL A 79 11.68 10.11 -1.89
CA VAL A 79 11.54 9.37 -3.15
C VAL A 79 11.25 10.40 -4.23
N ALA A 80 12.12 10.49 -5.23
CA ALA A 80 11.93 11.43 -6.33
C ALA A 80 10.58 11.17 -7.04
N PRO A 81 9.86 12.20 -7.53
CA PRO A 81 8.57 12.04 -8.19
C PRO A 81 8.60 11.05 -9.38
N SER A 82 9.67 11.08 -10.17
CA SER A 82 9.88 10.12 -11.26
C SER A 82 10.05 8.69 -10.74
N ARG A 83 10.71 8.50 -9.60
CA ARG A 83 10.81 7.19 -8.94
C ARG A 83 9.47 6.74 -8.39
N LEU A 84 8.68 7.63 -7.79
CA LEU A 84 7.31 7.34 -7.37
C LEU A 84 6.44 6.84 -8.52
N ALA A 85 6.49 7.51 -9.69
CA ALA A 85 5.79 7.06 -10.88
C ALA A 85 6.26 5.68 -11.37
N GLN A 86 7.58 5.42 -11.33
CA GLN A 86 8.11 4.09 -11.66
C GLN A 86 7.66 3.01 -10.66
N LEU A 87 7.72 3.30 -9.36
CA LEU A 87 7.29 2.41 -8.29
C LEU A 87 5.78 2.11 -8.40
N ALA A 88 4.96 3.13 -8.72
CA ALA A 88 3.54 2.95 -8.99
C ALA A 88 3.28 2.02 -10.19
N GLY A 89 4.02 2.20 -11.29
CA GLY A 89 3.95 1.30 -12.44
C GLY A 89 4.33 -0.13 -12.09
N GLN A 90 5.47 -0.32 -11.41
CA GLN A 90 5.92 -1.63 -10.94
C GLN A 90 4.90 -2.30 -10.02
N LEU A 91 4.30 -1.52 -9.11
CA LEU A 91 3.31 -2.00 -8.16
C LEU A 91 2.01 -2.40 -8.88
N GLY A 92 1.57 -1.65 -9.89
CA GLY A 92 0.42 -2.00 -10.72
C GLY A 92 0.64 -3.30 -11.52
N ASP A 93 1.84 -3.50 -12.10
CA ASP A 93 2.19 -4.75 -12.77
C ASP A 93 2.28 -5.95 -11.80
N LEU A 94 2.80 -5.72 -10.60
CA LEU A 94 2.80 -6.72 -9.52
C LEU A 94 1.36 -7.07 -9.12
N GLN A 95 0.49 -6.08 -8.91
CA GLN A 95 -0.92 -6.30 -8.59
C GLN A 95 -1.64 -7.14 -9.66
N LYS A 96 -1.36 -6.89 -10.95
CA LYS A 96 -1.90 -7.73 -12.04
C LYS A 96 -1.43 -9.18 -11.95
N GLN A 97 -0.15 -9.40 -11.71
CA GLN A 97 0.42 -10.75 -11.57
C GLN A 97 -0.14 -11.50 -10.36
N VAL A 98 -0.25 -10.81 -9.22
CA VAL A 98 -0.87 -11.36 -8.01
C VAL A 98 -2.35 -11.64 -8.24
N GLY A 99 -3.08 -10.75 -8.90
CA GLY A 99 -4.49 -10.95 -9.26
C GLY A 99 -4.69 -12.19 -10.14
N ALA A 100 -3.83 -12.40 -11.14
CA ALA A 100 -3.86 -13.60 -11.96
C ALA A 100 -3.62 -14.87 -11.13
N LEU A 101 -2.58 -14.86 -10.27
CA LEU A 101 -2.29 -15.97 -9.36
C LEU A 101 -3.45 -16.24 -8.38
N LYS A 102 -4.10 -15.18 -7.88
CA LYS A 102 -5.26 -15.29 -6.99
C LYS A 102 -6.46 -15.91 -7.68
N GLY A 103 -6.68 -15.56 -8.95
CA GLY A 103 -7.72 -16.18 -9.79
C GLY A 103 -7.50 -17.67 -10.04
N LEU A 104 -6.26 -18.14 -10.03
CA LEU A 104 -5.90 -19.56 -10.21
C LEU A 104 -6.11 -20.42 -8.95
N MET A 105 -6.23 -19.82 -7.76
CA MET A 105 -6.49 -20.54 -6.50
C MET A 105 -7.95 -20.95 -6.29
N LYS A 106 -8.82 -20.72 -7.28
CA LYS A 106 -10.26 -20.92 -7.19
C LYS A 106 -10.66 -22.38 -7.40
#